data_AF-A0A7V1BWT5-F1
#
_entry.id   AF-A0A7V1BWT5-F1
#
_cell.length_a   1.000
_cell.length_b   1.000
_cell.length_c   1.000
_cell.angle_alpha   90.00
_cell.angle_beta   90.00
_cell.angle_gamma   90.00
#
_symmetry.space_group_name_H-M   'P 1'
#
loop_
_entity.id
_entity.type
_entity.pdbx_description
1 polymer ?
#
loop_
_entity_poly.entity_id
_entity_poly.type
_entity_poly.pdbx_seq_one_letter_code
_entity_poly.pdbx_strand_id
1 'polypeptide(L)'
;MDKKVRTKYFSLKELRLSIAHIVLWSLLSVAFFTYLAIEMGETMERSPLYIIAVVSGYAIIVTVLTMIFTHRFLGPFERLKLELRIILSGNQHKRLKIRNRDDIYLRSFIVEINRLLDYFEERSISKDKFYKEMDSELTALKSLLDRKETPKDVLKEAIISLHDKIQLEEGKK
;
A
#
# COMPACT_ATOMS: atom_id res chain seq x y z
N MET A 1 25.54 -6.78 11.77
CA MET A 1 24.30 -7.60 11.72
C MET A 1 23.15 -6.70 11.28
N ASP A 2 22.57 -6.99 10.12
CA ASP A 2 21.91 -6.01 9.26
C ASP A 2 20.50 -5.59 9.72
N LYS A 3 20.21 -4.29 9.75
CA LYS A 3 18.93 -3.70 10.25
C LYS A 3 17.69 -4.30 9.57
N LYS A 4 17.81 -4.77 8.34
CA LYS A 4 16.72 -5.38 7.55
C LYS A 4 16.21 -6.71 8.14
N VAL A 5 17.09 -7.55 8.69
CA VAL A 5 16.70 -8.89 9.18
C VAL A 5 15.89 -8.79 10.49
N ARG A 6 16.24 -7.84 11.34
CA ARG A 6 15.54 -7.60 12.62
C ARG A 6 14.09 -7.14 12.41
N THR A 7 13.83 -6.35 11.36
CA THR A 7 12.48 -5.84 11.04
C THR A 7 11.55 -6.95 10.55
N LYS A 8 12.06 -7.88 9.74
CA LYS A 8 11.27 -9.01 9.20
C LYS A 8 10.87 -10.01 10.28
N TYR A 9 11.79 -10.35 11.21
CA TYR A 9 11.50 -11.24 12.34
C TYR A 9 10.57 -10.63 13.40
N PHE A 10 10.64 -9.31 13.63
CA PHE A 10 9.69 -8.62 14.51
C PHE A 10 8.27 -8.60 13.90
N SER A 11 8.16 -8.38 12.58
CA SER A 11 6.85 -8.26 11.91
C SER A 11 5.97 -9.51 12.01
N LEU A 12 6.54 -10.71 11.92
CA LEU A 12 5.82 -11.98 12.04
C LEU A 12 5.38 -12.27 13.49
N LYS A 13 6.15 -11.82 14.48
CA LYS A 13 5.88 -12.07 15.90
C LYS A 13 4.73 -11.21 16.43
N GLU A 14 4.65 -9.96 15.99
CA GLU A 14 3.62 -9.01 16.43
C GLU A 14 2.27 -9.17 15.67
N LEU A 15 2.24 -9.72 14.44
CA LEU A 15 1.00 -10.04 13.71
C LEU A 15 0.30 -11.21 14.39
N ARG A 16 1.10 -12.21 14.77
CA ARG A 16 0.68 -13.29 15.67
C ARG A 16 0.19 -12.73 16.99
N LEU A 17 0.76 -11.63 17.49
CA LEU A 17 0.33 -11.00 18.74
C LEU A 17 -1.01 -10.26 18.59
N SER A 18 -1.28 -9.61 17.46
CA SER A 18 -2.58 -8.99 17.16
C SER A 18 -3.68 -10.02 16.98
N ILE A 19 -3.42 -11.07 16.19
CA ILE A 19 -4.35 -12.21 16.04
C ILE A 19 -4.56 -12.90 17.40
N ALA A 20 -3.49 -13.14 18.15
CA ALA A 20 -3.59 -13.68 19.50
C ALA A 20 -4.39 -12.75 20.42
N HIS A 21 -4.28 -11.44 20.27
CA HIS A 21 -5.09 -10.48 21.03
C HIS A 21 -6.57 -10.61 20.67
N ILE A 22 -6.92 -10.71 19.39
CA ILE A 22 -8.31 -10.91 18.94
C ILE A 22 -8.87 -12.23 19.50
N VAL A 23 -8.09 -13.31 19.39
CA VAL A 23 -8.46 -14.63 19.92
C VAL A 23 -8.59 -14.58 21.45
N LEU A 24 -7.69 -13.89 22.14
CA LEU A 24 -7.70 -13.72 23.59
C LEU A 24 -8.93 -12.92 24.05
N TRP A 25 -9.25 -11.79 23.40
CA TRP A 25 -10.44 -11.00 23.73
C TRP A 25 -11.74 -11.76 23.44
N SER A 26 -11.78 -12.55 22.37
CA SER A 26 -12.90 -13.45 22.07
C SER A 26 -13.09 -14.50 23.18
N LEU A 27 -12.02 -15.20 23.55
CA LEU A 27 -12.03 -16.20 24.63
C LEU A 27 -12.42 -15.59 25.98
N LEU A 28 -11.84 -14.42 26.31
CA LEU A 28 -12.13 -13.72 27.56
C LEU A 28 -13.59 -13.28 27.63
N SER A 29 -14.14 -12.79 26.51
CA SER A 29 -15.57 -12.44 26.42
C SER A 29 -16.45 -13.66 26.66
N VAL A 30 -16.19 -14.79 25.98
CA VAL A 30 -16.96 -16.02 26.17
C VAL A 30 -16.87 -16.53 27.61
N ALA A 31 -15.68 -16.54 28.21
CA ALA A 31 -15.46 -16.97 29.59
C ALA A 31 -16.19 -16.06 30.59
N PHE A 32 -16.09 -14.74 30.40
CA PHE A 32 -16.76 -13.75 31.24
C PHE A 32 -18.29 -13.89 31.18
N PHE A 33 -18.85 -14.04 29.98
CA PHE A 33 -20.30 -14.25 29.83
C PHE A 33 -20.77 -15.59 30.36
N THR A 34 -19.98 -16.66 30.21
CA THR A 34 -20.30 -17.96 30.81
C THR A 34 -20.28 -17.88 32.35
N TYR A 35 -19.31 -17.18 32.93
CA TYR A 35 -19.23 -16.97 34.37
C TYR A 35 -20.44 -16.17 34.88
N LEU A 36 -20.76 -15.03 34.25
CA LEU A 36 -21.96 -14.27 34.59
C LEU A 36 -23.24 -15.10 34.41
N ALA A 37 -23.29 -15.95 33.37
CA ALA A 37 -24.43 -16.81 33.11
C ALA A 37 -24.71 -17.80 34.25
N ILE A 38 -23.64 -18.33 34.86
CA ILE A 38 -23.70 -19.30 35.96
C ILE A 38 -24.02 -18.57 37.28
N GLU A 39 -23.23 -17.57 37.65
CA GLU A 39 -23.37 -16.83 38.92
C GLU A 39 -24.76 -16.18 39.07
N MET A 40 -25.25 -15.57 37.99
CA MET A 40 -26.58 -14.96 37.99
C MET A 40 -27.70 -15.98 37.72
N GLY A 41 -27.41 -17.11 37.09
CA GLY A 41 -28.37 -18.19 36.85
C GLY A 41 -28.71 -18.99 38.11
N GLU A 42 -27.81 -19.01 39.10
CA GLU A 42 -28.06 -19.61 40.42
C GLU A 42 -28.91 -18.71 41.33
N THR A 43 -28.89 -17.39 41.11
CA THR A 43 -29.57 -16.39 41.96
C THR A 43 -30.87 -15.85 41.36
N MET A 44 -31.04 -15.88 40.04
CA MET A 44 -32.28 -15.49 39.35
C MET A 44 -32.93 -16.73 38.75
N GLU A 45 -34.10 -17.13 39.29
CA GLU A 45 -35.03 -18.04 38.60
C GLU A 45 -35.19 -17.60 37.14
N ARG A 46 -35.35 -18.57 36.22
CA ARG A 46 -35.41 -18.47 34.74
C ARG A 46 -36.40 -17.42 34.20
N SER A 47 -36.19 -16.16 34.53
CA SER A 47 -37.01 -15.04 34.13
C SER A 47 -36.54 -14.60 32.74
N PRO A 48 -37.46 -14.37 31.79
CA PRO A 48 -37.08 -13.89 30.45
C PRO A 48 -36.32 -12.55 30.49
N LEU A 49 -36.47 -11.75 31.55
CA LEU A 49 -35.70 -10.53 31.76
C LEU A 49 -34.19 -10.78 31.89
N TYR A 50 -33.80 -11.92 32.46
CA TYR A 50 -32.40 -12.31 32.58
C TYR A 50 -31.75 -12.54 31.23
N ILE A 51 -32.43 -13.28 30.34
CA ILE A 51 -31.95 -13.56 28.98
C ILE A 51 -31.75 -12.23 28.22
N ILE A 52 -32.71 -11.30 28.36
CA ILE A 52 -32.61 -9.98 27.75
C ILE A 52 -31.42 -9.18 28.31
N ALA A 53 -31.18 -9.21 29.61
CA ALA A 53 -30.05 -8.54 30.25
C ALA A 53 -28.70 -9.09 29.75
N VAL A 54 -28.54 -10.40 29.64
CA VAL A 54 -27.31 -11.03 29.13
C VAL A 54 -27.09 -10.70 27.64
N VAL A 55 -28.13 -10.81 26.81
CA VAL A 55 -28.05 -10.51 25.37
C VAL A 55 -27.73 -9.02 25.13
N SER A 56 -28.34 -8.11 25.89
CA SER A 56 -28.06 -6.68 25.77
C SER A 56 -26.63 -6.33 26.23
N GLY A 57 -26.15 -6.94 27.30
CA GLY A 57 -24.74 -6.81 27.72
C GLY A 57 -23.76 -7.26 26.63
N TYR A 58 -24.03 -8.39 25.98
CA TYR A 58 -23.24 -8.86 24.84
C TYR A 58 -23.27 -7.87 23.67
N ALA A 59 -24.47 -7.38 23.30
CA ALA A 59 -24.64 -6.42 22.22
C ALA A 59 -23.85 -5.12 22.46
N ILE A 60 -23.87 -4.59 23.69
CA ILE A 60 -23.11 -3.39 24.06
C ILE A 60 -21.60 -3.63 23.89
N ILE A 61 -21.07 -4.72 24.45
CA ILE A 61 -19.63 -5.03 24.37
C ILE A 61 -19.20 -5.19 22.91
N VAL A 62 -19.94 -5.96 22.10
CA VAL A 62 -19.64 -6.13 20.68
C VAL A 62 -19.69 -4.81 19.93
N THR A 63 -20.67 -3.95 20.23
CA THR A 63 -20.80 -2.63 19.60
C THR A 63 -19.61 -1.74 19.92
N VAL A 64 -19.19 -1.67 21.19
CA VAL A 64 -18.03 -0.88 21.61
C VAL A 64 -16.75 -1.41 20.98
N LEU A 65 -16.55 -2.73 20.98
CA LEU A 65 -15.39 -3.35 20.34
C LEU A 65 -15.34 -2.97 18.85
N THR A 66 -16.47 -3.15 18.14
CA THR A 66 -16.60 -2.85 16.71
C THR A 66 -16.32 -1.37 16.44
N MET A 67 -16.83 -0.45 17.27
CA MET A 67 -16.58 0.99 17.12
C MET A 67 -15.10 1.33 17.25
N ILE A 68 -14.41 0.76 18.25
CA ILE A 68 -12.96 0.94 18.44
C ILE A 68 -12.20 0.40 17.23
N PHE A 69 -12.55 -0.79 16.74
CA PHE A 69 -11.91 -1.40 15.58
C PHE A 69 -12.12 -0.56 14.32
N THR A 70 -13.35 -0.15 14.01
CA THR A 70 -13.67 0.68 12.84
C THR A 70 -12.90 1.99 12.88
N HIS A 71 -12.91 2.70 14.01
CA HIS A 71 -12.20 3.98 14.09
C HIS A 71 -10.68 3.82 14.01
N ARG A 72 -10.11 2.78 14.63
CA ARG A 72 -8.66 2.55 14.66
C ARG A 72 -8.11 1.99 13.35
N PHE A 73 -8.88 1.17 12.63
CA PHE A 73 -8.44 0.51 11.41
C PHE A 73 -9.00 1.13 10.13
N LEU A 74 -10.32 1.33 9.99
CA LEU A 74 -10.91 1.81 8.72
C LEU A 74 -10.50 3.26 8.40
N GLY A 75 -10.42 4.13 9.40
CA GLY A 75 -10.08 5.54 9.19
C GLY A 75 -8.75 5.75 8.44
N PRO A 76 -7.63 5.15 8.89
CA PRO A 76 -6.38 5.17 8.15
C PRO A 76 -6.49 4.64 6.71
N PHE A 77 -7.23 3.55 6.48
CA PHE A 77 -7.39 2.97 5.14
C PHE A 77 -8.12 3.90 4.17
N GLU A 78 -9.18 4.56 4.61
CA GLU A 78 -9.91 5.52 3.75
C GLU A 78 -9.02 6.68 3.31
N ARG A 79 -8.21 7.22 4.23
CA ARG A 79 -7.25 8.29 3.91
C ARG A 79 -6.22 7.83 2.88
N LEU A 80 -5.63 6.65 3.10
CA LEU A 80 -4.64 6.08 2.18
C LEU A 80 -5.24 5.82 0.80
N LYS A 81 -6.49 5.34 0.73
CA LYS A 81 -7.21 5.14 -0.53
C LYS A 81 -7.41 6.45 -1.30
N LEU A 82 -7.74 7.53 -0.60
CA LEU A 82 -7.88 8.85 -1.20
C LEU A 82 -6.54 9.37 -1.72
N GLU A 83 -5.46 9.24 -0.94
CA GLU A 83 -4.12 9.64 -1.37
C GLU A 83 -3.65 8.84 -2.59
N LEU A 84 -3.90 7.52 -2.60
CA LEU A 84 -3.59 6.66 -3.75
C LEU A 84 -4.38 7.07 -5.00
N ARG A 85 -5.64 7.46 -4.86
CA ARG A 85 -6.45 7.96 -5.99
C ARG A 85 -5.84 9.24 -6.61
N ILE A 86 -5.26 10.11 -5.79
CA ILE A 86 -4.58 11.33 -6.26
C ILE A 86 -3.27 10.98 -7.00
N ILE A 87 -2.55 9.96 -6.55
CA ILE A 87 -1.35 9.47 -7.25
C ILE A 87 -1.76 8.88 -8.61
N LEU A 88 -2.82 8.08 -8.64
CA LEU A 88 -3.37 7.50 -9.87
C LEU A 88 -3.89 8.56 -10.85
N SER A 89 -4.35 9.72 -10.38
CA SER A 89 -4.78 10.82 -11.25
C SER A 89 -3.61 11.60 -11.88
N GLY A 90 -2.37 11.11 -11.77
CA GLY A 90 -1.20 11.66 -12.46
C GLY A 90 -0.24 12.47 -11.59
N ASN A 91 -0.54 12.65 -10.29
CA ASN A 91 0.40 13.31 -9.38
C ASN A 91 1.41 12.29 -8.82
N GLN A 92 2.37 11.90 -9.65
CA GLN A 92 3.36 10.87 -9.33
C GLN A 92 4.35 11.28 -8.23
N HIS A 93 4.54 12.58 -7.98
CA HIS A 93 5.41 13.08 -6.90
C HIS A 93 4.79 12.96 -5.50
N LYS A 94 3.47 12.71 -5.42
CA LYS A 94 2.82 12.55 -4.13
C LYS A 94 3.22 11.21 -3.49
N ARG A 95 3.40 11.22 -2.17
CA ARG A 95 3.67 10.02 -1.37
C ARG A 95 2.57 9.81 -0.34
N LEU A 96 2.34 8.54 -0.03
CA LEU A 96 1.38 8.15 0.99
C LEU A 96 1.91 8.54 2.37
N LYS A 97 1.07 9.21 3.16
CA LYS A 97 1.39 9.67 4.51
C LYS A 97 0.56 8.91 5.54
N ILE A 98 1.21 8.59 6.64
CA ILE A 98 0.58 7.89 7.76
C ILE A 98 0.98 8.56 9.07
N ARG A 99 0.08 8.60 10.05
CA ARG A 99 0.35 9.25 11.34
C ARG A 99 1.23 8.35 12.20
N ASN A 100 2.01 8.97 13.08
CA ASN A 100 2.86 8.22 14.02
C ASN A 100 2.09 7.37 15.04
N ARG A 101 0.80 7.67 15.25
CA ARG A 101 -0.10 6.91 16.12
C ARG A 101 -0.85 5.79 15.40
N ASP A 102 -0.82 5.78 14.07
CA ASP A 102 -1.43 4.71 13.29
C ASP A 102 -0.57 3.45 13.42
N ASP A 103 -1.17 2.30 13.12
CA ASP A 103 -0.56 0.99 13.26
C ASP A 103 0.82 0.88 12.57
N ILE A 104 1.79 0.26 13.25
CA ILE A 104 3.17 0.12 12.78
C ILE A 104 3.26 -0.70 11.49
N TYR A 105 2.37 -1.67 11.28
CA TYR A 105 2.34 -2.48 10.07
C TYR A 105 1.86 -1.68 8.88
N LEU A 106 0.77 -0.94 9.07
CA LEU A 106 0.27 -0.06 8.05
C LEU A 106 1.38 0.92 7.63
N ARG A 107 2.16 1.41 8.60
CA ARG A 107 3.31 2.27 8.31
C ARG A 107 4.42 1.58 7.52
N SER A 108 4.82 0.38 7.92
CA SER A 108 5.83 -0.40 7.19
C SER A 108 5.37 -0.71 5.76
N PHE A 109 4.10 -1.06 5.59
CA PHE A 109 3.51 -1.32 4.28
C PHE A 109 3.51 -0.07 3.40
N ILE A 110 3.13 1.08 3.97
CA ILE A 110 3.17 2.37 3.27
C ILE A 110 4.59 2.77 2.85
N VAL A 111 5.61 2.44 3.65
CA VAL A 111 7.01 2.64 3.23
C VAL A 111 7.36 1.82 2.00
N GLU A 112 6.94 0.55 1.92
CA GLU A 112 7.19 -0.29 0.75
C GLU A 112 6.40 0.21 -0.48
N ILE A 113 5.16 0.66 -0.32
CA ILE A 113 4.42 1.29 -1.43
C ILE A 113 5.14 2.55 -1.91
N ASN A 114 5.62 3.40 -1.01
CA ASN A 114 6.34 4.61 -1.41
C ASN A 114 7.61 4.27 -2.19
N ARG A 115 8.35 3.22 -1.83
CA ARG A 115 9.49 2.73 -2.63
C ARG A 115 9.08 2.26 -4.02
N LEU A 116 7.93 1.57 -4.12
CA LEU A 116 7.39 1.16 -5.41
C LEU A 116 7.04 2.38 -6.27
N LEU A 117 6.45 3.41 -5.67
CA LEU A 117 6.16 4.68 -6.35
C LEU A 117 7.45 5.39 -6.80
N ASP A 118 8.48 5.41 -5.96
CA ASP A 118 9.80 5.96 -6.32
C ASP A 118 10.36 5.25 -7.57
N TYR A 119 10.30 3.91 -7.59
CA TYR A 119 10.74 3.11 -8.74
C TYR A 119 9.95 3.42 -10.02
N PHE A 120 8.62 3.58 -9.91
CA PHE A 120 7.79 3.95 -11.06
C PHE A 120 8.10 5.36 -11.57
N GLU A 121 8.30 6.32 -10.67
CA GLU A 121 8.65 7.70 -11.01
C GLU A 121 10.00 7.78 -11.73
N GLU A 122 11.03 7.11 -11.20
CA GLU A 122 12.36 7.07 -11.82
C GLU A 122 12.31 6.45 -13.22
N ARG A 123 11.51 5.38 -13.40
CA ARG A 123 11.32 4.74 -14.70
C ARG A 123 10.54 5.63 -15.66
N SER A 124 9.57 6.41 -15.18
CA SER A 124 8.84 7.39 -15.99
C SER A 124 9.76 8.52 -16.46
N ILE A 125 10.58 9.08 -15.56
CA ILE A 125 11.56 10.12 -15.90
C ILE A 125 12.58 9.60 -16.93
N SER A 126 13.03 8.36 -16.77
CA SER A 126 13.97 7.74 -17.71
C SER A 126 13.36 7.57 -19.10
N LYS A 127 12.08 7.16 -19.19
CA LYS A 127 11.34 7.10 -20.46
C LYS A 127 11.18 8.48 -21.10
N ASP A 128 10.81 9.50 -20.32
CA ASP A 128 10.66 10.86 -20.84
C ASP A 128 11.98 11.42 -21.39
N LYS A 129 13.10 11.14 -20.72
CA LYS A 129 14.43 11.50 -21.23
C LYS A 129 14.73 10.80 -22.55
N PHE A 130 14.46 9.49 -22.65
CA PHE A 130 14.64 8.73 -23.87
C PHE A 130 13.78 9.29 -25.02
N TYR A 131 12.50 9.61 -24.77
CA TYR A 131 11.64 10.22 -25.78
C TYR A 131 12.16 11.58 -26.26
N LYS A 132 12.66 12.43 -25.36
CA LYS A 132 13.26 13.73 -25.73
C LYS A 132 14.54 13.57 -26.55
N GLU A 133 15.39 12.60 -26.20
CA GLU A 133 16.61 12.30 -26.96
C GLU A 133 16.24 11.81 -28.38
N MET A 134 15.30 10.87 -28.47
CA MET A 134 14.79 10.37 -29.76
C MET A 134 14.18 11.48 -30.62
N ASP A 135 13.37 12.37 -30.05
CA ASP A 135 12.76 13.49 -30.77
C ASP A 135 13.84 14.46 -31.30
N SER A 136 14.90 14.69 -30.53
CA SER A 136 16.03 15.52 -30.95
C SER A 136 16.82 14.89 -32.11
N GLU A 137 17.07 13.58 -32.07
CA GLU A 137 17.77 12.86 -33.15
C GLU A 137 16.93 12.76 -34.42
N LEU A 138 15.62 12.52 -34.29
CA LEU A 138 14.69 12.55 -35.42
C LEU A 138 14.60 13.94 -36.06
N THR A 139 14.62 15.00 -35.25
CA THR A 139 14.67 16.37 -35.73
C THR A 139 15.98 16.66 -36.46
N ALA A 140 17.11 16.16 -35.95
CA ALA A 140 18.40 16.26 -36.61
C ALA A 140 18.41 15.51 -37.95
N LEU A 141 17.88 14.29 -37.99
CA LEU A 141 17.72 13.49 -39.22
C LEU A 141 16.84 14.20 -40.25
N LYS A 142 15.72 14.81 -39.81
CA LYS A 142 14.86 15.60 -40.68
C LYS A 142 15.62 16.79 -41.30
N SER A 143 16.42 17.50 -40.50
CA SER A 143 17.23 18.63 -40.99
C SER A 143 18.30 18.20 -42.01
N LEU A 144 18.85 16.99 -41.86
CA LEU A 144 19.78 16.39 -42.80
C LEU A 144 19.06 15.97 -44.10
N LEU A 145 17.82 15.51 -44.03
CA LEU A 145 17.02 15.15 -45.21
C LEU A 145 16.60 16.38 -46.03
N ASP A 146 16.28 17.48 -45.36
CA ASP A 146 15.86 18.73 -45.99
C ASP A 146 17.02 19.46 -46.72
N ARG A 147 18.27 19.14 -46.38
CA ARG A 147 19.46 19.63 -47.09
C ARG A 147 19.68 18.84 -48.39
N LYS A 148 19.55 19.52 -49.53
CA LYS A 148 19.69 18.92 -50.88
C LYS A 148 21.05 18.26 -51.20
N GLU A 149 22.08 18.50 -50.40
CA GLU A 149 23.46 18.01 -50.62
C GLU A 149 23.95 17.03 -49.56
N THR A 150 23.07 16.45 -48.74
CA THR A 150 23.51 15.51 -47.71
C THR A 150 23.93 14.17 -48.36
N PRO A 151 25.17 13.70 -48.14
CA PRO A 151 25.62 12.44 -48.69
C PRO A 151 24.77 11.28 -48.17
N LYS A 152 24.38 10.36 -49.06
CA LYS A 152 23.59 9.16 -48.70
C LYS A 152 24.22 8.34 -47.58
N ASP A 153 25.56 8.30 -47.53
CA ASP A 153 26.31 7.53 -46.54
C ASP A 153 26.16 8.12 -45.13
N VAL A 154 26.16 9.45 -45.00
CA VAL A 154 25.95 10.16 -43.74
C VAL A 154 24.52 9.93 -43.22
N LEU A 155 23.53 9.94 -44.11
CA LEU A 155 22.14 9.64 -43.74
C LEU A 155 21.99 8.18 -43.27
N LYS A 156 22.66 7.25 -43.95
CA LYS A 156 22.62 5.82 -43.62
C LYS A 156 23.28 5.54 -42.26
N GLU A 157 24.42 6.15 -41.98
CA GLU A 157 25.08 6.05 -40.67
C GLU A 157 24.21 6.62 -39.55
N ALA A 158 23.57 7.78 -39.76
CA ALA A 158 22.66 8.37 -38.78
C ALA A 158 21.45 7.46 -38.46
N ILE A 159 20.88 6.82 -39.48
CA ILE A 159 19.77 5.86 -39.31
C ILE A 159 20.22 4.60 -38.57
N ILE A 160 21.40 4.07 -38.89
CA ILE A 160 21.96 2.88 -38.20
C ILE A 160 22.23 3.21 -36.73
N SER A 161 22.84 4.37 -36.45
CA SER A 161 23.12 4.80 -35.08
C SER A 161 21.85 4.97 -34.24
N LEU A 162 20.78 5.51 -34.83
CA LEU A 162 19.46 5.61 -34.19
C LEU A 162 18.88 4.22 -33.91
N HIS A 163 18.97 3.29 -34.87
CA HIS A 163 18.48 1.92 -34.72
C HIS A 163 19.22 1.15 -33.60
N ASP A 164 20.54 1.27 -33.55
CA ASP A 164 21.36 0.62 -32.52
C ASP A 164 21.04 1.15 -31.12
N LYS A 165 20.81 2.47 -30.98
CA LYS A 165 20.35 3.07 -29.72
C LYS A 165 18.98 2.54 -29.27
N ILE A 166 18.03 2.36 -30.19
CA ILE A 166 16.71 1.80 -29.88
C ILE A 166 16.86 0.35 -29.38
N GLN A 167 17.66 -0.48 -30.07
CA GLN A 167 17.88 -1.88 -29.64
C GLN A 167 18.54 -1.97 -28.26
N LEU A 168 19.50 -1.10 -27.97
CA LEU A 168 20.16 -1.04 -26.66
C LEU A 168 19.19 -0.72 -25.52
N GLU A 169 18.19 0.14 -25.73
CA GLU A 169 17.17 0.44 -24.72
C GLU A 169 16.08 -0.64 -24.62
N GLU A 170 15.76 -1.35 -25.71
CA GLU A 170 14.85 -2.51 -25.64
C GLU A 170 15.47 -3.70 -24.90
N GLY A 171 16.79 -3.89 -25.00
CA GLY A 171 17.54 -4.94 -24.30
C GLY A 171 17.76 -4.71 -22.81
N LYS A 172 17.45 -3.52 -22.27
CA LYS A 172 17.55 -3.19 -20.83
C LYS A 172 16.27 -3.51 -20.03
N LYS A 173 15.19 -3.96 -20.68
CA LYS A 173 13.91 -4.30 -20.02
C LYS A 173 13.95 -5.65 -19.32
#